data_AF-A0A2X1NEW1-F1
#
_entry.id   AF-A0A2X1NEW1-F1
#
_cell.length_a   1.000
_cell.length_b   1.000
_cell.length_c   1.000
_cell.angle_alpha   90.00
_cell.angle_beta   90.00
_cell.angle_gamma   90.00
#
_symmetry.space_group_name_H-M   'P 1'
#
loop_
_entity.id
_entity.type
_entity.pdbx_description
1 polymer ?
#
loop_
_entity_poly.entity_id
_entity_poly.type
_entity_poly.pdbx_seq_one_letter_code
_entity_poly.pdbx_strand_id
1 'polypeptide(L)' 'MSLISMHGAWLSFSDAPLLDNAELHIEDNERVCLVGRNGAGKSTLMKNPQP' A
#
# COMPACT_ATOMS: atom_id res chain seq x y z
N MET A 1 -6.01 -14.83 11.48
CA MET A 1 -5.31 -13.70 12.12
C MET A 1 -4.56 -13.08 10.98
N SER A 2 -4.77 -11.79 10.70
CA SER A 2 -4.15 -11.20 9.52
C SER A 2 -2.63 -11.28 9.62
N LEU A 3 -2.00 -11.79 8.57
CA LEU A 3 -0.54 -11.81 8.43
C LEU A 3 0.00 -10.38 8.28
N ILE A 4 -0.75 -9.53 7.57
CA ILE A 4 -0.45 -8.11 7.38
C ILE A 4 -1.71 -7.30 7.67
N SER A 5 -1.57 -6.27 8.51
CA SER A 5 -2.63 -5.29 8.81
C SER A 5 -2.10 -3.88 8.66
N MET A 6 -2.88 -3.02 8.02
CA MET A 6 -2.61 -1.60 7.84
C MET A 6 -3.88 -0.83 8.20
N HIS A 7 -3.73 0.17 9.06
CA HIS A 7 -4.82 0.97 9.59
C HIS A 7 -4.56 2.46 9.37
N GLY A 8 -5.51 3.16 8.76
CA GLY A 8 -5.45 4.60 8.48
C GLY A 8 -4.17 5.01 7.78
N ALA A 9 -3.68 4.24 6.81
CA ALA A 9 -2.40 4.54 6.17
C ALA A 9 -2.47 5.75 5.24
N TRP A 10 -1.44 6.57 5.35
CA TRP A 10 -1.21 7.75 4.53
C TRP A 10 0.15 7.64 3.86
N LEU A 11 0.17 7.88 2.55
CA LEU A 11 1.41 7.90 1.78
C LEU A 11 1.27 8.91 0.66
N SER A 12 2.23 9.82 0.54
CA SER A 12 2.33 10.71 -0.61
C SER A 12 3.77 10.84 -1.07
N PHE A 13 3.99 10.80 -2.38
CA PHE A 13 5.28 11.11 -3.00
C PHE A 13 5.22 12.39 -3.86
N SER A 14 4.06 13.02 -3.98
CA SER A 14 3.84 14.28 -4.70
C SER A 14 2.65 15.04 -4.10
N ASP A 15 2.04 15.96 -4.85
CA ASP A 15 0.88 16.74 -4.38
C ASP A 15 -0.40 15.90 -4.19
N ALA A 16 -0.48 14.73 -4.85
CA ALA A 16 -1.62 13.82 -4.73
C ALA A 16 -1.26 12.60 -3.86
N PRO A 17 -2.03 12.32 -2.78
CA PRO A 17 -1.77 11.16 -1.92
C PRO A 17 -1.97 9.86 -2.70
N LEU A 18 -1.07 8.91 -2.48
CA LEU A 18 -1.15 7.54 -2.97
C LEU A 18 -2.02 6.66 -2.09
N LEU A 19 -1.98 6.91 -0.78
CA LEU A 19 -2.89 6.36 0.20
C LEU A 19 -3.45 7.51 1.03
N ASP A 20 -4.77 7.52 1.19
CA ASP A 20 -5.52 8.46 2.02
C ASP A 20 -6.42 7.61 2.92
N ASN A 21 -6.10 7.57 4.21
CA ASN A 21 -6.81 6.81 5.23
C ASN A 21 -7.12 5.35 4.82
N ALA A 22 -6.11 4.66 4.26
CA ALA A 22 -6.29 3.33 3.70
C ALA A 22 -6.24 2.22 4.76
N GLU A 23 -7.13 1.24 4.61
CA GLU A 23 -7.20 0.02 5.43
C GLU A 23 -6.84 -1.19 4.56
N LEU A 24 -5.99 -2.09 5.07
CA LEU A 24 -5.62 -3.33 4.39
C LEU A 24 -5.45 -4.46 5.40
N HIS A 25 -6.12 -5.57 5.12
CA HIS A 25 -5.98 -6.82 5.87
C HIS A 25 -5.67 -7.92 4.88
N ILE A 26 -4.56 -8.62 5.11
CA ILE A 26 -4.15 -9.78 4.31
C ILE A 26 -4.02 -10.95 5.26
N GLU A 27 -4.77 -12.01 5.00
CA GLU A 27 -4.69 -13.26 5.76
C GLU A 27 -3.57 -14.17 5.23
N ASP A 28 -3.19 -15.16 6.04
CA ASP A 28 -2.25 -16.18 5.60
C ASP A 28 -2.74 -16.90 4.34
N ASN A 29 -1.83 -17.12 3.39
CA ASN A 29 -2.07 -17.74 2.07
C ASN A 29 -2.95 -16.92 1.11
N GLU A 30 -3.30 -15.69 1.46
CA GLU A 30 -4.02 -14.80 0.56
C GLU A 30 -3.09 -14.25 -0.54
N ARG A 31 -3.59 -14.21 -1.78
CA ARG A 31 -2.87 -13.66 -2.93
C ARG A 31 -3.50 -12.36 -3.37
N VAL A 32 -2.84 -11.25 -3.04
CA VAL A 32 -3.31 -9.89 -3.37
C VAL A 32 -2.44 -9.29 -4.46
N CYS A 33 -3.04 -8.50 -5.34
CA CYS A 33 -2.33 -7.76 -6.40
C CYS A 33 -2.63 -6.27 -6.29
N LEU A 34 -1.60 -5.45 -6.46
CA LEU A 34 -1.73 -4.00 -6.54
C LEU A 34 -1.89 -3.57 -8.00
N VAL A 35 -3.03 -2.97 -8.32
CA VAL A 35 -3.39 -2.54 -9.68
C VAL A 35 -3.55 -1.02 -9.76
N GLY A 36 -3.36 -0.46 -10.96
CA GLY A 36 -3.43 0.98 -11.21
C GLY A 36 -2.60 1.39 -12.41
N ARG A 37 -2.79 2.63 -12.90
CA ARG A 37 -2.07 3.17 -14.07
C ARG A 37 -0.55 3.19 -13.88
N ASN A 38 0.21 3.25 -14.97
CA ASN A 38 1.65 3.53 -14.88
C ASN A 38 1.85 4.90 -14.22
N GLY A 39 2.82 4.99 -13.31
CA GLY A 39 3.05 6.19 -12.51
C GLY A 39 2.15 6.33 -11.27
N ALA A 40 1.17 5.45 -11.03
CA ALA A 40 0.31 5.49 -9.83
C ALA A 40 1.01 5.03 -8.53
N GLY A 41 2.34 5.11 -8.46
CA GLY A 41 3.14 4.81 -7.25
C GLY A 41 3.13 3.36 -6.73
N LYS A 42 2.60 2.39 -7.49
CA LYS A 42 2.56 0.97 -7.09
C LYS A 42 3.90 0.38 -6.65
N SER A 43 4.93 0.54 -7.48
CA SER A 43 6.28 0.07 -7.15
C SER A 43 6.89 0.84 -5.99
N THR A 44 6.50 2.10 -5.79
CA THR A 44 6.96 2.91 -4.67
C THR A 44 6.30 2.48 -3.36
N LEU A 45 5.02 2.09 -3.40
CA LEU A 45 4.32 1.51 -2.25
C LEU A 45 4.92 0.16 -1.83
N MET A 46 5.41 -0.64 -2.78
CA MET A 46 6.04 -1.94 -2.48
C MET A 46 7.52 -1.85 -2.09
N LYS A 47 8.17 -0.70 -2.23
CA LYS A 47 9.57 -0.53 -1.81
C LYS A 47 9.62 -0.39 -0.29
N ASN A 48 10.57 -1.07 0.32
CA ASN A 48 10.82 -0.95 1.75
C ASN A 48 11.27 0.49 2.06
N PRO A 49 10.69 1.19 3.05
CA PRO A 49 11.33 2.38 3.60
C PRO A 49 12.60 1.89 4.30
N GLN A 50 13.75 2.02 3.63
CA GLN A 50 15.00 2.05 4.37
C GLN A 50 15.12 3.42 5.03
N PRO A 51 15.70 3.50 6.25
CA PRO A 51 15.97 4.76 6.91
C PRO A 51 16.81 5.70 6.04
#